data_AF-A0A7V5L509-F1
#
_entry.id   AF-A0A7V5L509-F1
#
_cell.length_a   1.000
_cell.length_b   1.000
_cell.length_c   1.000
_cell.angle_alpha   90.00
_cell.angle_beta   90.00
_cell.angle_gamma   90.00
#
_symmetry.space_group_name_H-M   'P 1'
#
loop_
_entity.id
_entity.type
_entity.pdbx_description
1 polymer ?
#
loop_
_entity_poly.entity_id
_entity_poly.type
_entity_poly.pdbx_seq_one_letter_code
_entity_poly.pdbx_strand_id
1 'polypeptide(L)'
;MSQTKIQLDWSPVEKFLREGTEAGYLMSIIEAEKLFRDFLVQNGFKIRNWQRINKLLKQFVSQPEKFSQARRTYYQIIQEPLFKINTEETKGIIKNYWQAIIDLDEAINCLSLREKIWLKIKCFLAL
;
A
#
# COMPACT_ATOMS: atom_id res chain seq x y z
N MET A 1 18.73 12.57 6.19
CA MET A 1 17.45 11.87 5.97
C MET A 1 17.40 10.71 6.95
N SER A 2 16.43 10.73 7.87
CA SER A 2 16.24 9.69 8.89
C SER A 2 16.01 8.34 8.20
N GLN A 3 16.86 7.36 8.49
CA GLN A 3 16.83 6.03 7.89
C GLN A 3 15.79 5.16 8.60
N THR A 4 14.53 5.26 8.20
CA THR A 4 13.55 4.21 8.49
C THR A 4 13.88 3.02 7.60
N LYS A 5 14.33 1.92 8.21
CA LYS A 5 14.91 0.75 7.52
C LYS A 5 13.80 -0.17 6.96
N ILE A 6 12.89 0.38 6.17
CA ILE A 6 11.87 -0.38 5.46
C ILE A 6 12.57 -1.17 4.35
N GLN A 7 12.88 -2.45 4.61
CA GLN A 7 13.51 -3.35 3.64
C GLN A 7 12.45 -3.94 2.69
N LEU A 8 11.85 -3.08 1.86
CA LEU A 8 11.00 -3.52 0.75
C LEU A 8 11.77 -3.37 -0.55
N ASP A 9 11.82 -4.43 -1.35
CA ASP A 9 12.43 -4.39 -2.66
C ASP A 9 11.45 -3.80 -3.69
N TRP A 10 11.67 -2.54 -4.05
CA TRP A 10 10.89 -1.85 -5.08
C TRP A 10 11.34 -2.16 -6.51
N SER A 11 12.40 -2.95 -6.70
CA SER A 11 12.92 -3.27 -8.04
C SER A 11 11.89 -3.88 -9.00
N PRO A 12 10.91 -4.72 -8.56
CA PRO A 12 9.86 -5.20 -9.46
C PRO A 12 8.96 -4.08 -9.97
N VAL A 13 8.58 -3.14 -9.10
CA VAL A 13 7.76 -1.96 -9.45
C VAL A 13 8.50 -1.12 -10.50
N GLU A 14 9.77 -0.83 -10.26
CA GLU A 14 10.60 -0.06 -11.19
C GLU A 14 10.80 -0.77 -12.52
N LYS A 15 11.02 -2.09 -12.50
CA LYS A 15 11.22 -2.89 -13.71
C LYS A 15 10.01 -2.76 -14.63
N PHE A 16 8.81 -2.99 -14.13
CA PHE A 16 7.59 -2.89 -14.94
C PHE A 16 7.28 -1.46 -15.38
N LEU A 17 7.53 -0.47 -14.52
CA LEU A 17 7.34 0.93 -14.88
C LEU A 17 8.24 1.37 -16.05
N ARG A 18 9.48 0.85 -16.10
CA ARG A 18 10.47 1.16 -17.16
C ARG A 18 10.11 0.55 -18.51
N GLU A 19 9.28 -0.48 -18.56
CA GLU A 19 8.83 -1.06 -19.83
C GLU A 19 8.09 -0.02 -20.69
N GLY A 20 7.47 0.98 -20.06
CA GLY A 20 6.80 2.06 -20.79
C GLY A 20 5.57 1.60 -21.58
N THR A 21 5.02 0.43 -21.24
CA THR A 21 3.85 -0.16 -21.89
C THR A 21 2.65 -0.10 -20.96
N GLU A 22 1.44 -0.19 -21.53
CA GLU A 22 0.19 -0.27 -20.76
C GLU A 22 0.24 -1.44 -19.76
N ALA A 23 0.67 -2.63 -20.20
CA ALA A 23 0.83 -3.80 -19.33
C ALA A 23 1.84 -3.55 -18.19
N GLY A 24 2.97 -2.92 -18.50
CA GLY A 24 3.98 -2.55 -17.50
C GLY A 24 3.44 -1.57 -16.45
N TYR A 25 2.61 -0.61 -16.85
CA TYR A 25 1.96 0.32 -15.92
C TYR A 25 1.00 -0.39 -14.96
N LEU A 26 0.12 -1.24 -15.48
CA LEU A 26 -0.79 -2.04 -14.67
C LEU A 26 -0.01 -2.93 -13.68
N MET A 27 1.03 -3.61 -14.18
CA MET A 27 1.83 -4.51 -13.37
C MET A 27 2.62 -3.78 -12.29
N SER A 28 3.14 -2.58 -12.57
CA SER A 28 3.84 -1.77 -11.57
C SER A 28 2.94 -1.38 -10.39
N ILE A 29 1.65 -1.12 -10.63
CA ILE A 29 0.67 -0.84 -9.57
C ILE A 29 0.33 -2.10 -8.79
N ILE A 30 0.20 -3.24 -9.47
CA ILE A 30 -0.03 -4.55 -8.82
C ILE A 30 1.14 -4.89 -7.88
N GLU A 31 2.38 -4.70 -8.33
CA GLU A 31 3.57 -4.93 -7.50
C GLU A 31 3.65 -3.94 -6.33
N ALA A 32 3.28 -2.67 -6.51
CA ALA A 32 3.22 -1.70 -5.40
C ALA A 32 2.20 -2.10 -4.34
N GLU A 33 1.03 -2.59 -4.75
CA GLU A 33 0.02 -3.14 -3.84
C GLU A 33 0.52 -4.40 -3.12
N LYS A 34 1.27 -5.28 -3.78
CA LYS A 34 1.88 -6.46 -3.13
C LYS A 34 2.86 -6.02 -2.04
N LEU A 35 3.75 -5.07 -2.34
CA LEU A 35 4.70 -4.54 -1.35
C LEU A 35 3.99 -3.94 -0.13
N PHE A 36 2.88 -3.22 -0.34
CA PHE A 36 2.07 -2.70 0.76
C PHE A 36 1.50 -3.83 1.63
N ARG A 37 1.03 -4.92 1.03
CA ARG A 37 0.53 -6.08 1.78
C ARG A 37 1.64 -6.79 2.54
N ASP A 38 2.78 -6.99 1.88
CA ASP A 38 3.95 -7.66 2.47
C ASP A 38 4.51 -6.86 3.63
N PHE A 39 4.55 -5.52 3.52
CA PHE A 39 4.89 -4.63 4.62
C PHE A 39 4.02 -4.87 5.86
N LEU A 40 2.70 -4.97 5.69
CA LEU A 40 1.79 -5.24 6.81
C LEU A 40 2.04 -6.64 7.39
N VAL A 41 2.26 -7.65 6.54
CA VAL A 41 2.55 -9.02 7.00
C VAL A 41 3.86 -9.09 7.77
N GLN A 42 4.93 -8.44 7.28
CA GLN A 42 6.23 -8.36 7.94
C GLN A 42 6.14 -7.65 9.31
N ASN A 43 5.23 -6.68 9.43
CA ASN A 43 4.92 -6.03 10.70
C ASN A 43 3.98 -6.86 11.61
N GLY A 44 3.65 -8.08 11.22
CA GLY A 44 2.88 -9.04 12.01
C GLY A 44 1.36 -8.83 11.97
N PHE A 45 0.86 -8.10 10.97
CA PHE A 45 -0.57 -7.95 10.75
C PHE A 45 -1.12 -9.16 9.98
N LYS A 46 -2.18 -9.78 10.52
CA LYS A 46 -2.95 -10.82 9.85
C LYS A 46 -4.27 -10.23 9.39
N ILE A 47 -4.47 -10.07 8.08
CA ILE A 47 -5.61 -9.34 7.52
C ILE A 47 -6.62 -10.31 6.89
N ARG A 48 -7.85 -10.33 7.42
CA ARG A 48 -8.95 -11.13 6.88
C ARG A 48 -9.89 -10.34 5.96
N ASN A 49 -10.05 -9.03 6.19
CA ASN A 49 -10.97 -8.18 5.43
C ASN A 49 -10.31 -6.86 5.03
N TRP A 50 -9.73 -6.81 3.83
CA TRP A 50 -9.02 -5.63 3.32
C TRP A 50 -9.87 -4.35 3.27
N GLN A 51 -11.19 -4.44 3.04
CA GLN A 51 -12.04 -3.25 2.99
C GLN A 51 -12.12 -2.56 4.35
N ARG A 52 -12.36 -3.33 5.42
CA ARG A 52 -12.41 -2.78 6.79
C ARG A 52 -11.04 -2.26 7.24
N ILE A 53 -9.99 -2.97 6.88
CA ILE A 53 -8.61 -2.58 7.22
C ILE A 53 -8.22 -1.28 6.56
N ASN A 54 -8.60 -1.06 5.30
CA ASN A 54 -8.34 0.21 4.65
C ASN A 54 -8.96 1.37 5.42
N LYS A 55 -10.19 1.22 5.95
CA LYS A 55 -10.83 2.25 6.78
C LYS A 55 -10.06 2.50 8.09
N LEU A 56 -9.58 1.44 8.73
CA LEU A 56 -8.79 1.53 9.95
C LEU A 56 -7.42 2.18 9.72
N LEU A 57 -6.71 1.79 8.65
CA LEU A 57 -5.37 2.29 8.34
C LEU A 57 -5.37 3.74 7.85
N LYS A 58 -6.49 4.22 7.25
CA LYS A 58 -6.63 5.61 6.80
C LYS A 58 -6.33 6.65 7.88
N GLN A 59 -6.56 6.34 9.16
CA GLN A 59 -6.31 7.29 10.25
C GLN A 59 -4.81 7.49 10.55
N PHE A 60 -3.96 6.62 10.03
CA PHE A 60 -2.51 6.65 10.25
C PHE A 60 -1.72 7.14 9.04
N VAL A 61 -2.39 7.43 7.91
CA VAL A 61 -1.73 7.96 6.72
C VAL A 61 -1.97 9.46 6.63
N SER A 62 -0.95 10.20 6.20
CA SER A 62 -0.98 11.66 6.03
C SER A 62 -1.96 12.10 4.93
N GLN A 63 -2.19 11.23 3.93
CA GLN A 63 -2.98 11.52 2.74
C GLN A 63 -4.03 10.41 2.49
N PRO A 64 -5.09 10.31 3.33
CA PRO A 64 -6.04 9.21 3.30
C PRO A 64 -6.80 9.09 1.97
N GLU A 65 -7.11 10.21 1.31
CA GLU A 65 -7.80 10.18 0.02
C GLU A 65 -6.91 9.65 -1.10
N LYS A 66 -5.62 10.01 -1.11
CA LYS A 66 -4.66 9.49 -2.10
C LYS A 66 -4.37 8.01 -1.89
N PHE A 67 -4.27 7.57 -0.64
CA PHE A 67 -4.19 6.16 -0.31
C PHE A 67 -5.45 5.41 -0.79
N SER A 68 -6.63 5.98 -0.54
CA SER A 68 -7.91 5.41 -1.00
C SER A 68 -7.98 5.29 -2.52
N GLN A 69 -7.53 6.32 -3.22
CA GLN A 69 -7.44 6.34 -4.67
C GLN A 69 -6.50 5.24 -5.17
N ALA A 70 -5.31 5.10 -4.60
CA ALA A 70 -4.36 4.04 -4.97
C ALA A 70 -4.96 2.64 -4.84
N ARG A 71 -5.64 2.39 -3.71
CA ARG A 71 -6.38 1.15 -3.45
C ARG A 71 -7.50 0.92 -4.46
N ARG A 72 -8.27 1.97 -4.79
CA ARG A 72 -9.36 1.90 -5.77
C ARG A 72 -8.81 1.57 -7.16
N THR A 73 -7.77 2.26 -7.62
CA THR A 73 -7.14 2.01 -8.91
C THR A 73 -6.68 0.56 -9.01
N TYR A 74 -6.03 0.01 -7.97
CA TYR A 74 -5.70 -1.42 -7.94
C TYR A 74 -6.94 -2.31 -8.13
N TYR A 75 -8.04 -2.05 -7.41
CA TYR A 75 -9.26 -2.87 -7.58
C TYR A 75 -9.83 -2.77 -9.00
N GLN A 76 -9.80 -1.59 -9.62
CA GLN A 76 -10.25 -1.39 -10.99
C GLN A 76 -9.38 -2.17 -11.99
N ILE A 77 -8.05 -2.16 -11.81
CA ILE A 77 -7.13 -2.96 -12.64
C ILE A 77 -7.49 -4.45 -12.60
N ILE A 78 -7.90 -4.97 -11.43
CA ILE A 78 -8.25 -6.39 -11.27
C ILE A 78 -9.66 -6.72 -11.81
N GLN A 79 -10.61 -5.79 -11.70
CA GLN A 79 -12.02 -6.05 -11.97
C GLN A 79 -12.47 -5.62 -13.37
N GLU A 80 -11.86 -4.58 -13.93
CA GLU A 80 -12.27 -3.96 -15.18
C GLU A 80 -11.40 -4.50 -16.32
N PRO A 81 -11.97 -5.26 -17.28
CA PRO A 81 -11.26 -5.62 -18.49
C PRO A 81 -10.84 -4.35 -19.25
N LEU A 82 -9.63 -4.36 -19.83
CA LEU A 82 -9.11 -3.25 -20.64
C LEU A 82 -8.98 -1.92 -19.88
N PHE A 83 -8.76 -1.97 -18.55
CA PHE A 83 -8.45 -0.78 -17.77
C PHE A 83 -7.20 -0.08 -18.30
N LYS A 84 -7.31 1.22 -18.58
CA LYS A 84 -6.22 2.05 -19.12
C LYS A 84 -5.73 3.03 -18.08
N ILE A 85 -4.43 3.23 -18.05
CA ILE A 85 -3.76 4.21 -17.20
C ILE A 85 -2.50 4.70 -17.89
N ASN A 86 -2.18 5.99 -17.74
CA ASN A 86 -0.97 6.56 -18.31
C ASN A 86 0.19 6.58 -17.32
N THR A 87 1.38 6.96 -17.81
CA THR A 87 2.62 7.00 -17.03
C THR A 87 2.56 7.92 -15.82
N GLU A 88 1.94 9.09 -15.95
CA GLU A 88 1.87 10.09 -14.89
C GLU A 88 0.94 9.63 -13.76
N GLU A 89 -0.23 9.12 -14.13
CA GLU A 89 -1.18 8.50 -13.21
C GLU A 89 -0.53 7.32 -12.47
N THR A 90 0.15 6.45 -13.21
CA THR A 90 0.86 5.28 -12.65
C THR A 90 1.89 5.68 -11.61
N LYS A 91 2.75 6.66 -11.93
CA LYS A 91 3.75 7.20 -10.98
C LYS A 91 3.07 7.81 -9.75
N GLY A 92 1.95 8.50 -9.94
CA GLY A 92 1.15 9.05 -8.84
C GLY A 92 0.64 7.96 -7.90
N ILE A 93 0.09 6.87 -8.44
CA ILE A 93 -0.43 5.74 -7.67
C ILE A 93 0.70 5.01 -6.91
N ILE A 94 1.82 4.74 -7.55
CA ILE A 94 3.00 4.14 -6.91
C ILE A 94 3.49 5.01 -5.75
N LYS A 95 3.60 6.33 -5.96
CA LYS A 95 4.00 7.28 -4.93
C LYS A 95 3.03 7.28 -3.74
N ASN A 96 1.74 7.15 -3.99
CA ASN A 96 0.74 7.08 -2.92
C ASN A 96 0.88 5.81 -2.07
N TYR A 97 1.22 4.65 -2.67
CA TYR A 97 1.56 3.44 -1.92
C TYR A 97 2.83 3.63 -1.09
N TRP A 98 3.89 4.18 -1.69
CA TRP A 98 5.15 4.44 -1.00
C TRP A 98 4.96 5.34 0.22
N GLN A 99 4.22 6.44 0.07
CA GLN A 99 3.94 7.36 1.17
C GLN A 99 3.11 6.67 2.27
N ALA A 100 2.09 5.89 1.90
CA ALA A 100 1.28 5.16 2.86
C ALA A 100 2.10 4.15 3.68
N ILE A 101 3.07 3.48 3.06
CA ILE A 101 3.98 2.56 3.75
C ILE A 101 4.85 3.31 4.77
N ILE A 102 5.39 4.47 4.40
CA ILE A 102 6.19 5.31 5.31
C ILE A 102 5.36 5.81 6.48
N ASP A 103 4.20 6.39 6.19
CA ASP A 103 3.33 6.94 7.23
C ASP A 103 2.92 5.85 8.23
N LEU A 104 2.60 4.65 7.73
CA LEU A 104 2.26 3.52 8.57
C LEU A 104 3.44 3.00 9.38
N ASP A 105 4.64 2.92 8.80
CA ASP A 105 5.84 2.50 9.51
C ASP A 105 6.17 3.46 10.65
N GLU A 106 6.14 4.77 10.38
CA GLU A 106 6.31 5.81 11.40
C GLU A 106 5.24 5.72 12.49
N ALA A 107 3.95 5.63 12.09
CA ALA A 107 2.85 5.51 13.02
C ALA A 107 2.99 4.24 13.90
N ILE A 108 3.25 3.08 13.29
CA ILE A 108 3.45 1.82 14.01
C ILE A 108 4.62 1.96 14.98
N ASN A 109 5.75 2.53 14.57
CA ASN A 109 6.91 2.66 15.43
C ASN A 109 6.66 3.57 16.65
N CYS A 110 5.81 4.59 16.51
CA CYS A 110 5.37 5.47 17.59
C CYS A 110 4.37 4.86 18.57
N LEU A 111 3.69 3.76 18.22
CA LEU A 111 2.73 3.10 19.10
C LEU A 111 3.43 2.34 20.25
N SER A 112 2.83 2.39 21.44
CA SER A 112 3.20 1.51 22.56
C SER A 112 2.91 0.04 22.24
N LEU A 113 3.51 -0.88 23.00
CA LEU A 113 3.27 -2.32 22.82
C LEU A 113 1.79 -2.70 22.92
N ARG A 114 1.05 -2.07 23.84
CA ARG A 114 -0.40 -2.32 24.01
C ARG A 114 -1.19 -1.87 22.80
N GLU A 115 -0.90 -0.67 22.29
CA GLU A 115 -1.56 -0.13 21.09
C GLU A 115 -1.24 -0.94 19.85
N LYS A 116 0.02 -1.40 19.68
CA LYS A 116 0.43 -2.30 18.61
C LYS A 116 -0.36 -3.61 18.63
N ILE A 117 -0.46 -4.25 19.79
CA ILE A 117 -1.22 -5.49 19.94
C ILE A 117 -2.70 -5.26 19.63
N TRP A 118 -3.28 -4.19 20.17
CA TRP A 118 -4.69 -3.87 19.95
C TRP A 118 -4.99 -3.58 18.48
N LEU A 119 -4.13 -2.82 17.81
CA LEU A 119 -4.25 -2.56 16.38
C LEU A 119 -4.16 -3.86 15.56
N LYS A 120 -3.24 -4.77 15.88
CA LYS A 120 -3.15 -6.08 15.24
C LYS A 120 -4.40 -6.94 15.46
N ILE A 121 -4.96 -6.92 16.67
CA ILE A 121 -6.21 -7.63 17.00
C ILE A 121 -7.38 -7.06 16.19
N LYS A 122 -7.53 -5.73 16.16
CA LYS A 122 -8.53 -5.07 15.31
C LYS A 122 -8.36 -5.46 13.85
N CYS A 123 -7.12 -5.50 13.38
CA CYS A 123 -6.83 -5.88 12.01
C CYS A 123 -7.23 -7.34 11.71
N PHE A 124 -7.05 -8.24 12.68
CA PHE A 124 -7.39 -9.65 12.54
C PHE A 124 -8.90 -9.91 12.63
N LEU A 125 -9.57 -9.28 13.59
CA LEU A 125 -11.01 -9.44 13.82
C LEU A 125 -11.86 -8.58 12.87
N ALA A 126 -11.21 -7.65 12.15
CA ALA A 126 -11.87 -6.66 11.31
C ALA A 126 -12.93 -5.84 12.08
N LEU A 127 -12.59 -5.45 13.32
CA LEU A 127 -13.36 -4.61 14.23
C LEU A 127 -12.89 -3.16 14.14
#